data_AF-A0A1Z1W522-F1
#
_entry.id   AF-A0A1Z1W522-F1
#
_cell.length_a   1.000
_cell.length_b   1.000
_cell.length_c   1.000
_cell.angle_alpha   90.00
_cell.angle_beta   90.00
_cell.angle_gamma   90.00
#
_symmetry.space_group_name_H-M   'P 1'
#
loop_
_entity.id
_entity.type
_entity.pdbx_description
1 polymer ?
#
loop_
_entity_poly.entity_id
_entity_poly.type
_entity_poly.pdbx_seq_one_letter_code
_entity_poly.pdbx_strand_id
1 'polypeptide(L)'
;MTLMAVLDPVGRARVLAQWMRDLDLPLSGLTKPDLAAAVAATDDWIEANQSSYNTALPQPFRGTASLALKTLLFCYVAMRRAGKLRAEED
;
A
#
# COMPACT_ATOMS: atom_id res chain seq x y z
N MET A 1 -10.16 6.29 -16.50
CA MET A 1 -9.33 6.12 -15.30
C MET A 1 -9.55 4.70 -14.83
N THR A 2 -8.61 3.79 -15.11
CA THR A 2 -8.75 2.37 -14.76
C THR A 2 -8.53 2.24 -13.25
N LEU A 3 -9.51 1.69 -12.53
CA LEU A 3 -9.40 1.34 -11.11
C LEU A 3 -8.19 0.41 -10.91
N MET A 4 -7.56 0.43 -9.74
CA MET A 4 -6.55 -0.58 -9.40
C MET A 4 -7.28 -1.87 -9.06
N ALA A 5 -7.56 -2.70 -10.07
CA ALA A 5 -8.22 -3.97 -9.87
C ALA A 5 -7.55 -4.76 -8.73
N VAL A 6 -8.39 -5.26 -7.82
CA VAL A 6 -8.02 -6.12 -6.70
C VAL A 6 -7.05 -7.21 -7.15
N LEU A 7 -5.99 -7.45 -6.38
CA LEU A 7 -5.03 -8.48 -6.70
C LEU A 7 -5.70 -9.87 -6.69
N ASP A 8 -5.37 -10.69 -7.67
CA ASP A 8 -5.78 -12.09 -7.68
C ASP A 8 -5.11 -12.85 -6.51
N PRO A 9 -5.57 -14.08 -6.19
CA PRO A 9 -5.00 -14.85 -5.08
C PRO A 9 -3.48 -15.07 -5.21
N VAL A 10 -2.96 -15.21 -6.44
CA VAL A 10 -1.53 -15.38 -6.70
C VAL A 10 -0.76 -14.10 -6.41
N GLY A 11 -1.30 -12.94 -6.80
CA GLY A 11 -0.76 -11.62 -6.55
C GLY A 11 -0.66 -11.34 -5.05
N ARG A 12 -1.74 -11.59 -4.30
CA ARG A 12 -1.74 -11.48 -2.83
C ARG A 12 -0.69 -12.40 -2.18
N ALA A 13 -0.56 -13.63 -2.66
CA ALA A 13 0.46 -14.56 -2.16
C ALA A 13 1.90 -14.07 -2.46
N ARG A 14 2.13 -13.46 -3.63
CA ARG A 14 3.43 -12.86 -3.99
C ARG A 14 3.75 -11.65 -3.11
N VAL A 15 2.76 -10.79 -2.84
CA VAL A 15 2.91 -9.66 -1.91
C VAL A 15 3.26 -10.16 -0.52
N LEU A 16 2.54 -11.15 0.01
CA LEU A 16 2.87 -11.74 1.31
C LEU A 16 4.29 -12.30 1.35
N ALA A 17 4.68 -13.06 0.32
CA ALA A 17 6.01 -13.65 0.26
C ALA A 17 7.11 -12.59 0.23
N GLN A 18 6.91 -11.50 -0.51
CA GLN A 18 7.87 -10.39 -0.55
C GLN A 18 7.90 -9.66 0.79
N TRP A 19 6.74 -9.31 1.34
CA TRP A 19 6.64 -8.61 2.62
C TRP A 19 7.32 -9.39 3.75
N MET A 20 7.12 -10.71 3.83
CA MET A 20 7.80 -11.57 4.82
C MET A 20 9.32 -11.62 4.65
N ARG A 21 9.87 -11.40 3.44
CA ARG A 21 11.33 -11.32 3.22
C ARG A 21 11.90 -9.98 3.68
N ASP A 22 11.13 -8.92 3.46
CA ASP A 22 11.56 -7.55 3.75
C ASP A 22 11.28 -7.15 5.20
N LEU A 23 10.46 -7.93 5.91
CA LEU A 23 10.06 -7.65 7.28
C LEU A 23 11.26 -7.79 8.24
N ASP A 24 11.67 -6.67 8.81
CA ASP A 24 12.69 -6.55 9.85
C ASP A 24 12.09 -6.27 11.24
N LEU A 25 10.75 -6.32 11.36
CA LEU A 25 9.99 -6.08 12.58
C LEU A 25 9.53 -7.39 13.23
N PRO A 26 9.43 -7.45 14.57
CA PRO A 26 8.97 -8.64 15.26
C PRO A 26 7.48 -8.91 14.98
N LEU A 27 7.18 -10.15 14.58
CA LEU A 27 5.81 -10.59 14.28
C LEU A 27 4.90 -10.73 15.51
N SER A 28 5.46 -10.69 16.72
CA SER A 28 4.67 -10.60 17.97
C SER A 28 3.54 -11.63 18.10
N GLY A 29 3.78 -12.87 17.66
CA GLY A 29 2.80 -13.96 17.70
C GLY A 29 1.87 -14.06 16.49
N LEU A 30 1.98 -13.16 15.51
CA LEU A 30 1.23 -13.25 14.25
C LEU A 30 1.67 -14.47 13.44
N THR A 31 0.69 -15.24 12.97
CA THR A 31 0.91 -16.41 12.13
C THR A 31 0.90 -16.02 10.65
N LYS A 32 1.41 -16.91 9.79
CA LYS A 32 1.37 -16.69 8.33
C LYS A 32 -0.07 -16.52 7.79
N PRO A 33 -1.09 -17.27 8.24
CA PRO A 33 -2.49 -16.99 7.92
C PRO A 33 -2.95 -15.57 8.30
N ASP A 34 -2.54 -15.06 9.46
CA ASP A 34 -2.90 -13.70 9.89
C ASP A 34 -2.32 -12.66 8.94
N LEU A 35 -1.05 -12.83 8.55
CA LEU A 35 -0.39 -11.95 7.57
C LEU A 35 -1.06 -12.03 6.19
N ALA A 36 -1.46 -13.22 5.75
CA ALA A 36 -2.17 -13.40 4.49
C ALA A 36 -3.54 -12.68 4.50
N ALA A 37 -4.29 -12.83 5.60
CA ALA A 37 -5.56 -12.14 5.81
C ALA A 37 -5.37 -10.62 5.87
N ALA A 38 -4.29 -10.14 6.49
CA ALA A 38 -3.96 -8.72 6.53
C ALA A 38 -3.64 -8.16 5.14
N VAL A 39 -2.89 -8.89 4.30
CA VAL A 39 -2.62 -8.49 2.90
C VAL A 39 -3.92 -8.40 2.12
N ALA A 40 -4.78 -9.41 2.22
CA ALA A 40 -6.09 -9.43 1.56
C ALA A 40 -6.96 -8.24 1.97
N ALA A 41 -7.12 -8.03 3.28
CA ALA A 41 -7.91 -6.92 3.81
C ALA A 41 -7.35 -5.55 3.42
N THR A 42 -6.02 -5.41 3.34
CA THR A 42 -5.38 -4.16 2.90
C THR A 42 -5.66 -3.88 1.42
N ASP A 43 -5.54 -4.89 0.57
CA ASP A 43 -5.82 -4.78 -0.87
C ASP A 43 -7.31 -4.44 -1.12
N ASP A 44 -8.23 -5.14 -0.43
CA ASP A 44 -9.67 -4.85 -0.47
C ASP A 44 -9.99 -3.42 0.00
N TRP A 45 -9.33 -2.96 1.08
CA TRP A 45 -9.52 -1.62 1.60
C TRP A 45 -9.04 -0.54 0.62
N ILE A 46 -7.89 -0.74 -0.03
CA ILE A 46 -7.35 0.20 -1.03
C ILE A 46 -8.34 0.38 -2.17
N GLU A 47 -8.88 -0.72 -2.72
CA GLU A 47 -9.87 -0.66 -3.79
C GLU A 47 -11.14 0.09 -3.34
N ALA A 48 -11.65 -0.23 -2.15
CA ALA A 48 -12.85 0.39 -1.61
C ALA A 48 -12.68 1.90 -1.30
N ASN A 49 -11.47 2.34 -0.94
CA ASN A 49 -11.21 3.70 -0.45
C ASN A 49 -10.47 4.60 -1.45
N GLN A 50 -10.15 4.12 -2.65
CA GLN A 50 -9.43 4.89 -3.66
C GLN A 50 -10.08 6.25 -3.98
N SER A 51 -11.42 6.31 -3.98
CA SER A 51 -12.18 7.54 -4.25
C SER A 51 -11.99 8.58 -3.14
N SER A 52 -12.01 8.12 -1.87
CA SER A 52 -11.76 8.96 -0.70
C SER A 52 -10.35 9.55 -0.75
N TYR A 53 -9.34 8.71 -1.01
CA TYR A 53 -7.96 9.17 -1.15
C TYR A 53 -7.80 10.17 -2.32
N ASN A 54 -8.36 9.87 -3.50
CA ASN A 54 -8.31 10.77 -4.64
C ASN A 54 -8.96 12.14 -4.33
N THR A 55 -10.05 12.15 -3.56
CA THR A 55 -10.74 13.37 -3.14
C THR A 55 -9.97 14.17 -2.07
N ALA A 56 -9.04 13.56 -1.35
CA ALA A 56 -8.17 14.27 -0.40
C ALA A 56 -7.02 15.03 -1.10
N LEU A 57 -6.60 14.61 -2.30
CA LEU A 57 -5.46 15.22 -3.00
C LEU A 57 -5.80 16.60 -3.59
N PRO A 58 -4.96 17.63 -3.48
CA PRO A 58 -5.26 18.95 -4.05
C PRO A 58 -5.21 18.96 -5.59
N GLN A 59 -5.88 19.94 -6.22
CA GLN A 59 -5.64 20.28 -7.62
C GLN A 59 -4.35 21.09 -7.76
N PRO A 60 -3.61 21.00 -8.88
CA PRO A 60 -3.93 20.23 -10.10
C PRO A 60 -3.58 18.74 -10.01
N PHE A 61 -2.84 18.31 -8.98
CA PHE A 61 -2.31 16.94 -8.88
C PHE A 61 -3.40 15.87 -8.96
N ARG A 62 -4.53 16.07 -8.29
CA ARG A 62 -5.71 15.16 -8.39
C ARG A 62 -6.15 14.95 -9.84
N GLY A 63 -6.24 16.01 -10.63
CA GLY A 63 -6.73 15.96 -12.00
C GLY A 63 -5.72 15.46 -13.02
N THR A 64 -4.43 15.69 -12.79
CA THR A 64 -3.37 15.42 -13.78
C THR A 64 -2.60 14.13 -13.52
N ALA A 65 -2.43 13.73 -12.26
CA ALA A 65 -1.63 12.56 -11.92
C ALA A 65 -2.32 11.25 -12.32
N SER A 66 -1.52 10.30 -12.81
CA SER A 66 -1.99 8.92 -13.03
C SER A 66 -2.32 8.25 -11.69
N LEU A 67 -3.15 7.21 -11.73
CA LEU A 67 -3.48 6.44 -10.54
C LEU A 67 -2.21 5.85 -9.88
N ALA A 68 -1.28 5.32 -10.70
CA ALA A 68 0.00 4.80 -10.21
C ALA A 68 0.81 5.86 -9.46
N LEU A 69 0.89 7.10 -9.96
CA LEU A 69 1.62 8.18 -9.30
C LEU A 69 0.98 8.56 -7.95
N LYS A 70 -0.36 8.58 -7.89
CA LYS A 70 -1.10 8.82 -6.63
C LYS A 70 -0.84 7.71 -5.61
N THR A 71 -0.87 6.45 -6.04
CA THR A 71 -0.58 5.32 -5.16
C THR A 71 0.87 5.33 -4.67
N LEU A 72 1.82 5.67 -5.53
CA LEU A 72 3.22 5.84 -5.11
C LEU A 72 3.35 6.95 -4.06
N LEU A 73 2.71 8.10 -4.26
CA LEU A 73 2.70 9.18 -3.25
C LEU A 73 2.18 8.67 -1.90
N PHE A 74 1.07 7.93 -1.89
CA PHE A 74 0.55 7.31 -0.67
C PHE A 74 1.60 6.42 0.00
N CYS A 75 2.23 5.50 -0.74
CA CYS A 75 3.23 4.59 -0.21
C CYS A 75 4.45 5.33 0.35
N TYR A 76 4.97 6.35 -0.34
CA TYR A 76 6.12 7.13 0.13
C TYR A 76 5.81 7.85 1.45
N VAL A 77 4.63 8.47 1.56
CA VAL A 77 4.19 9.13 2.80
C VAL A 77 4.00 8.11 3.93
N ALA A 78 3.37 6.96 3.65
CA ALA A 78 3.18 5.89 4.63
C ALA A 78 4.51 5.32 5.13
N MET A 79 5.45 5.03 4.22
CA MET A 79 6.79 4.52 4.57
C MET A 79 7.60 5.53 5.38
N ARG A 80 7.54 6.83 5.06
CA ARG A 80 8.17 7.88 5.87
C ARG A 80 7.62 7.91 7.28
N ARG A 81 6.28 7.86 7.42
CA ARG A 81 5.62 7.81 8.74
C ARG A 81 5.96 6.56 9.53
N ALA A 82 6.23 5.44 8.86
CA ALA A 82 6.68 4.20 9.47
C ALA A 82 8.19 4.16 9.78
N GLY A 83 8.95 5.23 9.48
CA GLY A 83 10.41 5.27 9.65
C GLY A 83 11.19 4.37 8.68
N LYS A 84 10.55 3.92 7.59
CA LYS A 84 11.16 3.05 6.56
C LYS A 84 11.76 3.82 5.39
N LEU A 85 11.41 5.09 5.24
CA LEU A 85 11.98 5.97 4.22
C LEU A 85 12.74 7.12 4.88
N ARG A 86 14.05 7.21 4.61
CA ARG A 86 14.91 8.34 4.99
C ARG A 86 15.08 9.29 3.82
N ALA A 87 15.21 10.58 4.14
CA ALA A 87 15.61 11.61 3.19
C ALA A 87 17.12 11.84 3.37
N GLU A 88 17.77 12.49 2.40
CA GLU A 88 19.21 12.78 2.48
C GLU A 88 19.56 13.66 3.68
N GLU A 89 18.58 14.39 4.21
CA GLU A 89 18.70 15.30 5.34
C GLU A 89 18.53 14.64 6.74
N ASP A 90 18.28 13.33 6.83
CA ASP A 90 18.16 12.58 8.11
C ASP A 90 19.48 11.94 8.59
#